data_AF-A0AAW5QPW6-F1
#
_entry.id   AF-A0AAW5QPW6-F1
#
_cell.length_a   1.000
_cell.length_b   1.000
_cell.length_c   1.000
_cell.angle_alpha   90.00
_cell.angle_beta   90.00
_cell.angle_gamma   90.00
#
_symmetry.space_group_name_H-M   'P 1'
#
loop_
_entity.id
_entity.type
_entity.pdbx_description
1 polymer ?
#
loop_
_entity_poly.entity_id
_entity_poly.type
_entity_poly.pdbx_seq_one_letter_code
_entity_poly.pdbx_strand_id
1 'polypeptide(L)'
;MFRLRRAARRRSWGTNEGEMLRKFDVASMNADEITAADLPRMVADAAACEPDRIAVAHGMDTTTYARLHDEVVKLDAAMGILLGQASLVPIALATVFPALADSARGDLRNVLDALVIDLVDCVAPAPLSAAG
;
A
#
# COMPACT_ATOMS: atom_id res chain seq x y z
N MET A 1 3.94 -26.17 2.84
CA MET A 1 4.60 -25.71 4.09
C MET A 1 4.29 -24.22 4.23
N PHE A 2 3.09 -23.87 4.70
CA PHE A 2 2.62 -22.50 4.84
C PHE A 2 2.47 -22.17 6.32
N ARG A 3 3.21 -21.17 6.81
CA ARG A 3 3.08 -20.72 8.21
C ARG A 3 1.86 -19.80 8.33
N LEU A 4 0.71 -20.39 8.66
CA LEU A 4 -0.40 -19.66 9.30
C LEU A 4 -0.01 -19.38 10.76
N ARG A 5 0.21 -18.12 11.13
CA ARG A 5 -0.01 -17.62 12.50
C ARG A 5 -0.28 -16.11 12.49
N ARG A 6 -1.55 -15.70 12.62
CA ARG A 6 -1.88 -14.41 13.26
C ARG A 6 -3.04 -14.63 14.23
N ALA A 7 -2.71 -14.54 15.51
CA ALA A 7 -3.63 -14.75 16.62
C ALA A 7 -4.59 -13.56 16.73
N ALA A 8 -5.88 -13.86 16.80
CA ALA A 8 -6.91 -12.93 17.18
C ALA A 8 -6.63 -12.36 18.58
N ARG A 9 -6.44 -11.05 18.71
CA ARG A 9 -6.47 -10.39 20.02
C ARG A 9 -7.70 -9.49 20.14
N ARG A 10 -8.63 -10.01 20.94
CA ARG A 10 -9.94 -9.51 21.37
C ARG A 10 -9.78 -8.12 22.00
N ARG A 11 -10.49 -7.11 21.50
CA ARG A 11 -10.59 -5.77 22.12
C ARG A 11 -11.50 -5.85 23.34
N SER A 12 -10.94 -5.66 24.54
CA SER A 12 -11.69 -5.42 25.77
C SER A 12 -11.78 -3.91 25.98
N TRP A 13 -12.97 -3.33 25.83
CA TRP A 13 -13.23 -1.93 26.17
C TRP A 13 -13.56 -1.86 27.66
N GLY A 14 -12.62 -1.34 28.44
CA GLY A 14 -12.81 -0.98 29.85
C GLY A 14 -12.86 0.53 29.97
N THR A 15 -13.99 1.03 30.46
CA THR A 15 -14.31 2.42 30.79
C THR A 15 -13.38 3.00 31.85
N ASN A 16 -12.70 4.10 31.55
CA ASN A 16 -12.25 5.10 32.52
C ASN A 16 -11.91 6.45 31.85
N GLU A 17 -12.83 7.41 32.00
CA GLU A 17 -12.83 8.78 31.47
C GLU A 17 -11.80 9.72 32.14
N GLY A 18 -10.63 9.22 32.57
CA GLY A 18 -9.66 9.97 33.38
C GLY A 18 -8.26 10.15 32.77
N GLU A 19 -8.02 9.71 31.54
CA GLU A 19 -6.67 9.68 30.92
C GLU A 19 -6.65 10.34 29.52
N MET A 20 -7.49 11.36 29.31
CA MET A 20 -7.68 11.96 27.98
C MET A 20 -6.56 12.89 27.50
N LEU A 21 -5.43 13.03 28.21
CA LEU A 21 -4.43 14.07 27.89
C LEU A 21 -2.96 13.63 27.75
N ARG A 22 -2.59 12.35 27.85
CA ARG A 22 -1.20 11.90 27.53
C ARG A 22 -1.11 10.47 26.99
N LYS A 23 -1.75 10.20 25.85
CA LYS A 23 -1.55 8.93 25.11
C LYS A 23 -1.71 9.10 23.59
N PHE A 24 -0.96 10.04 22.99
CA PHE A 24 -0.77 10.11 21.54
C PHE A 24 0.66 10.50 21.16
N ASP A 25 1.64 10.16 21.99
CA ASP A 25 3.05 10.29 21.63
C ASP A 25 3.79 8.99 21.96
N VAL A 26 3.70 8.04 21.03
CA VAL A 26 4.70 6.98 20.81
C VAL A 26 4.83 6.84 19.29
N ALA A 27 5.89 7.44 18.73
CA ALA A 27 6.38 7.36 17.34
C ALA A 27 5.45 7.95 16.26
N SER A 28 5.52 9.22 15.85
CA SER A 28 6.71 9.96 15.43
C SER A 28 7.70 9.09 14.66
N MET A 29 7.27 8.61 13.50
CA MET A 29 8.04 8.60 12.24
C MET A 29 7.11 8.29 11.04
N ASN A 30 6.39 9.34 10.60
CA ASN A 30 6.02 9.66 9.20
C ASN A 30 5.00 8.79 8.41
N ALA A 31 3.79 8.55 8.94
CA ALA A 31 2.65 8.11 8.10
C ALA A 31 1.84 9.29 7.50
N ASP A 32 2.15 10.53 7.87
CA ASP A 32 1.35 11.73 7.51
C ASP A 32 1.73 12.35 6.15
N GLU A 33 2.69 11.79 5.42
CA GLU A 33 3.07 12.36 4.11
C GLU A 33 3.52 11.29 3.12
N ILE A 34 2.85 10.12 3.08
CA ILE A 34 2.97 9.25 1.90
C ILE A 34 2.35 10.00 0.74
N THR A 35 3.22 10.55 -0.12
CA THR A 35 2.78 11.25 -1.32
C THR A 35 2.62 10.23 -2.45
N ALA A 36 1.85 10.60 -3.47
CA ALA A 36 1.74 9.78 -4.67
C ALA A 36 3.12 9.51 -5.32
N ALA A 37 4.11 10.40 -5.11
CA ALA A 37 5.48 10.24 -5.62
C ALA A 37 6.28 9.16 -4.88
N ASP A 38 5.86 8.75 -3.68
CA ASP A 38 6.50 7.67 -2.91
C ASP A 38 6.00 6.28 -3.33
N LEU A 39 4.82 6.21 -3.96
CA LEU A 39 4.19 4.94 -4.35
C LEU A 39 5.05 4.06 -5.27
N PRO A 40 5.73 4.58 -6.31
CA PRO A 40 6.61 3.75 -7.14
C PRO A 40 7.68 3.03 -6.32
N ARG A 41 8.27 3.72 -5.34
CA ARG A 41 9.28 3.15 -4.45
C ARG A 41 8.67 2.09 -3.51
N MET A 42 7.53 2.39 -2.91
CA MET A 42 6.85 1.43 -2.02
C MET A 42 6.41 0.16 -2.77
N VAL A 43 5.96 0.30 -4.02
CA VAL A 43 5.65 -0.85 -4.89
C VAL A 43 6.90 -1.66 -5.20
N ALA A 44 8.04 -1.02 -5.45
CA ALA A 44 9.31 -1.71 -5.63
C ALA A 44 9.75 -2.49 -4.38
N ASP A 45 9.64 -1.87 -3.20
CA ASP A 45 9.95 -2.51 -1.92
C ASP A 45 9.04 -3.72 -1.67
N ALA A 46 7.73 -3.57 -1.90
CA ALA A 46 6.77 -4.66 -1.78
C ALA A 46 7.00 -5.79 -2.80
N ALA A 47 7.36 -5.46 -4.05
CA ALA A 47 7.71 -6.44 -5.08
C ALA A 47 9.00 -7.21 -4.72
N ALA A 48 9.95 -6.58 -4.04
CA ALA A 48 11.16 -7.24 -3.57
C ALA A 48 10.91 -8.17 -2.38
N CYS A 49 9.98 -7.82 -1.48
CA CYS A 49 9.66 -8.61 -0.29
C CYS A 49 8.64 -9.72 -0.54
N GLU A 50 7.54 -9.41 -1.24
CA GLU A 50 6.40 -10.30 -1.47
C GLU A 50 5.93 -10.21 -2.95
N PRO A 51 6.71 -10.71 -3.92
CA PRO A 51 6.43 -10.52 -5.35
C PRO A 51 5.08 -11.10 -5.80
N ASP A 52 4.67 -12.26 -5.25
CA ASP A 52 3.45 -12.97 -5.61
C ASP A 52 2.20 -12.51 -4.83
N ARG A 53 2.35 -11.57 -3.88
CA ARG A 53 1.21 -11.01 -3.15
C ARG A 53 0.36 -10.15 -4.09
N ILE A 54 -0.94 -10.28 -3.97
CA ILE A 54 -1.90 -9.53 -4.78
C ILE A 54 -1.90 -8.07 -4.34
N ALA A 55 -1.45 -7.18 -5.22
CA ALA A 55 -1.43 -5.73 -4.99
C ALA A 55 -2.80 -5.10 -5.20
N VAL A 56 -3.54 -5.55 -6.23
CA VAL A 56 -4.88 -5.07 -6.54
C VAL A 56 -5.74 -6.24 -7.02
N ALA A 57 -6.97 -6.27 -6.53
CA ALA A 57 -8.05 -7.11 -7.05
C ALA A 57 -9.21 -6.19 -7.45
N HIS A 58 -9.62 -6.22 -8.72
CA HIS A 58 -10.73 -5.43 -9.23
C HIS A 58 -11.60 -6.27 -10.17
N GLY A 59 -12.85 -6.50 -9.79
CA GLY A 59 -13.75 -7.40 -10.51
C GLY A 59 -13.21 -8.84 -10.53
N MET A 60 -12.94 -9.36 -11.73
CA MET A 60 -12.37 -10.70 -11.94
C MET A 60 -10.85 -10.69 -12.14
N ASP A 61 -10.26 -9.50 -12.28
CA ASP A 61 -8.84 -9.34 -12.56
C ASP A 61 -8.07 -9.06 -11.27
N THR A 62 -6.87 -9.63 -11.20
CA THR A 62 -5.94 -9.40 -10.10
C THR A 62 -4.54 -9.15 -10.64
N THR A 63 -3.78 -8.28 -9.98
CA THR A 63 -2.36 -8.08 -10.29
C THR A 63 -1.52 -8.23 -9.02
N THR A 64 -0.36 -8.85 -9.18
CA THR A 64 0.65 -9.03 -8.13
C THR A 64 1.55 -7.82 -8.01
N TYR A 65 2.27 -7.65 -6.89
CA TYR A 65 3.27 -6.59 -6.75
C TYR A 65 4.39 -6.67 -7.79
N ALA A 66 4.87 -7.87 -8.14
CA ALA A 66 5.90 -8.03 -9.18
C ALA A 66 5.43 -7.48 -10.54
N ARG A 67 4.27 -7.92 -11.01
CA ARG A 67 3.67 -7.42 -12.26
C ARG A 67 3.39 -5.92 -12.22
N LEU A 68 2.87 -5.39 -11.10
CA LEU A 68 2.61 -3.96 -10.96
C LEU A 68 3.92 -3.15 -11.05
N HIS A 69 4.97 -3.60 -10.38
CA HIS A 69 6.28 -2.98 -10.44
C HIS A 69 6.86 -2.97 -11.86
N ASP A 70 6.77 -4.09 -12.58
CA ASP A 70 7.24 -4.17 -13.97
C ASP A 70 6.55 -3.15 -14.88
N GLU A 71 5.24 -2.95 -14.72
CA GLU A 71 4.50 -1.94 -15.49
C GLU A 71 4.91 -0.52 -15.10
N VAL A 72 5.15 -0.25 -13.81
CA VAL A 72 5.69 1.04 -13.35
C VAL A 72 7.07 1.32 -13.96
N VAL A 73 7.97 0.34 -13.97
CA VAL A 73 9.32 0.48 -14.56
C VAL A 73 9.25 0.69 -16.07
N LYS A 74 8.39 -0.06 -16.77
CA LYS A 74 8.18 0.13 -18.21
C LYS A 74 7.68 1.53 -18.53
N LEU A 75 6.73 2.03 -17.73
CA LEU A 75 6.16 3.36 -17.91
C LEU A 75 7.17 4.46 -17.60
N ASP A 76 7.98 4.29 -16.55
CA ASP A 76 9.06 5.23 -16.21
C ASP A 76 10.12 5.27 -17.32
N ALA A 77 10.54 4.12 -17.85
CA ALA A 77 11.49 4.04 -18.94
C ALA A 77 10.95 4.65 -20.25
N ALA A 78 9.66 4.51 -20.52
CA ALA A 78 9.03 5.06 -21.71
C ALA A 78 8.72 6.57 -21.59
N MET A 79 8.24 7.01 -20.42
CA MET A 79 7.52 8.28 -20.25
C MET A 79 7.82 8.99 -18.91
N GLY A 80 8.76 8.50 -18.11
CA GLY A 80 9.00 8.95 -16.72
C GLY A 80 9.36 10.42 -16.57
N ILE A 81 10.10 10.99 -17.54
CA ILE A 81 10.44 12.43 -17.56
C ILE A 81 9.18 13.30 -17.73
N LEU A 82 8.16 12.80 -18.42
CA LEU A 82 6.95 13.57 -18.72
C LEU A 82 5.85 13.41 -17.66
N LEU A 83 5.73 12.22 -17.07
CA LEU A 83 4.60 11.88 -16.19
C LEU A 83 4.84 12.23 -14.72
N GLY A 84 6.10 12.26 -14.28
CA GLY A 84 6.47 12.41 -12.88
C GLY A 84 6.08 11.19 -12.03
N GLN A 85 6.79 11.00 -10.92
CA GLN A 85 6.65 9.79 -10.08
C GLN A 85 5.22 9.59 -9.53
N ALA A 86 4.53 10.69 -9.22
CA ALA A 86 3.16 10.66 -8.70
C ALA A 86 2.12 10.06 -9.66
N SER A 87 2.39 10.06 -10.97
CA SER A 87 1.44 9.59 -11.98
C SER A 87 1.70 8.15 -12.42
N LEU A 88 2.87 7.59 -12.13
CA LEU A 88 3.26 6.29 -12.66
C LEU A 88 2.36 5.16 -12.17
N VAL A 89 2.07 5.11 -10.86
CA VAL A 89 1.23 4.05 -10.29
C VAL A 89 -0.23 4.15 -10.77
N PRO A 90 -0.89 5.32 -10.76
CA PRO A 90 -2.23 5.46 -11.32
C PRO A 90 -2.33 5.04 -12.79
N ILE A 91 -1.35 5.42 -13.63
CA ILE A 91 -1.35 5.09 -15.06
C ILE A 91 -1.03 3.61 -15.29
N ALA A 92 -0.11 3.02 -14.51
CA ALA A 92 0.16 1.59 -14.54
C ALA A 92 -1.10 0.78 -14.19
N LEU A 93 -1.85 1.21 -13.16
CA LEU A 93 -3.12 0.57 -12.80
C LEU A 93 -4.17 0.71 -13.91
N ALA A 94 -4.31 1.88 -14.53
CA ALA A 94 -5.22 2.07 -15.66
C ALA A 94 -4.82 1.24 -16.89
N THR A 95 -3.52 0.96 -17.06
CA THR A 95 -3.00 0.11 -18.14
C THR A 95 -3.28 -1.38 -17.87
N VAL A 96 -3.09 -1.83 -16.62
CA VAL A 96 -3.34 -3.22 -16.21
C VAL A 96 -4.83 -3.52 -16.14
N PHE A 97 -5.62 -2.55 -15.71
CA PHE A 97 -7.08 -2.64 -15.58
C PHE A 97 -7.74 -1.58 -16.46
N PRO A 98 -7.93 -1.83 -17.77
CA PRO A 98 -8.57 -0.88 -18.68
C PRO A 98 -9.95 -0.43 -18.19
N ALA A 99 -10.67 -1.31 -17.50
CA ALA A 99 -11.95 -0.98 -16.87
C ALA A 99 -11.84 0.19 -15.88
N LEU A 100 -10.70 0.37 -15.17
CA LEU A 100 -10.49 1.52 -14.28
C LEU A 100 -10.32 2.84 -15.04
N ALA A 101 -9.87 2.79 -16.30
CA ALA A 101 -9.78 3.97 -17.16
C ALA A 101 -11.15 4.41 -17.69
N ASP A 102 -12.03 3.45 -17.95
CA ASP A 102 -13.42 3.69 -18.41
C ASP A 102 -14.39 3.97 -17.25
N SER A 103 -14.05 3.54 -16.04
CA SER A 103 -14.82 3.74 -14.82
C SER A 103 -14.91 5.21 -14.42
N ALA A 104 -15.98 5.56 -13.69
CA ALA A 104 -16.08 6.86 -13.04
C ALA A 104 -14.88 7.08 -12.10
N ARG A 105 -14.43 8.34 -11.97
CA ARG A 105 -13.24 8.78 -11.20
C ARG A 105 -13.12 8.22 -9.76
N GLY A 106 -14.21 7.69 -9.20
CA GLY A 106 -14.24 7.07 -7.87
C GLY A 106 -13.56 5.68 -7.79
N ASP A 107 -13.61 4.87 -8.84
CA ASP A 107 -13.15 3.47 -8.77
C ASP A 107 -11.62 3.39 -8.66
N LEU A 108 -10.91 4.17 -9.49
CA LEU A 108 -9.45 4.27 -9.42
C LEU A 108 -8.99 4.81 -8.05
N ARG A 109 -9.72 5.77 -7.47
CA ARG A 109 -9.39 6.30 -6.15
C ARG A 109 -9.52 5.23 -5.06
N ASN A 110 -10.60 4.47 -5.07
CA ASN A 110 -10.81 3.39 -4.12
C ASN A 110 -9.73 2.30 -4.23
N VAL A 111 -9.31 1.98 -5.45
CA VAL A 111 -8.22 1.02 -5.70
C VAL A 111 -6.88 1.58 -5.19
N LEU A 112 -6.59 2.86 -5.44
CA LEU A 112 -5.38 3.51 -4.93
C LEU A 112 -5.36 3.56 -3.40
N ASP A 113 -6.47 3.91 -2.76
CA ASP A 113 -6.57 3.95 -1.29
C ASP A 113 -6.36 2.55 -0.69
N ALA A 114 -6.96 1.51 -1.29
CA ALA A 114 -6.75 0.12 -0.87
C ALA A 114 -5.29 -0.33 -1.04
N LEU A 115 -4.66 0.02 -2.17
CA LEU A 115 -3.26 -0.27 -2.45
C LEU A 115 -2.34 0.41 -1.43
N VAL A 116 -2.59 1.67 -1.10
CA VAL A 116 -1.81 2.42 -0.09
C VAL A 116 -1.92 1.75 1.28
N ILE A 117 -3.14 1.38 1.69
CA ILE A 117 -3.36 0.69 2.96
C ILE A 117 -2.58 -0.64 3.01
N ASP A 118 -2.60 -1.42 1.93
CA ASP A 118 -1.86 -2.70 1.87
C ASP A 118 -0.34 -2.47 1.89
N LEU A 119 0.15 -1.52 1.10
CA LEU A 119 1.57 -1.14 1.06
C LEU A 119 2.08 -0.69 2.42
N VAL A 120 1.28 0.07 3.18
CA VAL A 120 1.65 0.47 4.54
C VAL A 120 1.72 -0.74 5.47
N ASP A 121 0.82 -1.73 5.36
CA ASP A 121 0.90 -2.97 6.15
C ASP A 121 2.10 -3.84 5.74
N CYS A 122 2.48 -3.85 4.46
CA CYS A 122 3.66 -4.56 3.93
C CYS A 122 4.98 -3.93 4.37
N VAL A 123 5.08 -2.60 4.25
CA VAL A 123 6.34 -1.85 4.41
C VAL A 123 6.55 -1.37 5.85
N ALA A 124 5.50 -1.38 6.69
CA ALA A 124 5.64 -1.09 8.10
C ALA A 124 6.73 -1.99 8.70
N PRO A 125 7.80 -1.41 9.30
CA PRO A 125 8.82 -2.22 9.95
C PRO A 125 8.13 -3.04 11.03
N ALA A 126 8.37 -4.36 11.04
CA ALA A 126 7.89 -5.23 12.10
C ALA A 126 8.11 -4.54 13.45
N PRO A 127 7.09 -4.44 14.33
CA PRO A 127 7.26 -3.74 15.59
C PRO A 127 8.45 -4.38 16.31
N LEU A 128 9.46 -3.56 16.62
CA LEU A 128 10.64 -3.95 17.37
C LEU A 128 10.19 -4.66 18.65
N SER A 129 10.17 -5.99 18.61
CA SER A 129 9.87 -6.87 19.73
C SER A 129 11.00 -7.87 19.81
N ALA A 130 12.08 -7.46 20.48
CA ALA A 130 12.97 -8.30 21.28
C ALA A 130 14.24 -7.52 21.66
N ALA A 131 14.18 -6.75 22.76
CA ALA A 131 15.31 -6.52 23.64
C ALA A 131 14.76 -6.00 24.98
N GLY A 132 14.73 -6.87 25.99
CA GLY A 132 14.23 -6.61 27.34
C GLY A 132 13.81 -7.89 28.02
#